data_AF-A0A962G4E3-F1
#
_entry.id   AF-A0A962G4E3-F1
#
_cell.length_a   1.000
_cell.length_b   1.000
_cell.length_c   1.000
_cell.angle_alpha   90.00
_cell.angle_beta   90.00
_cell.angle_gamma   90.00
#
_symmetry.space_group_name_H-M   'P 1'
#
loop_
_entity.id
_entity.type
_entity.pdbx_description
1 polymer ?
#
loop_
_entity_poly.entity_id
_entity_poly.type
_entity_poly.pdbx_seq_one_letter_code
_entity_poly.pdbx_strand_id
1 'polypeptide(L)' 'MLRVLAIEAGYAGWNEYRAAIAEAQPEALQPFDVLRRTAGYPNLWFSSLKEAEDYAVVQGGHPIRVGRQAVIFAAG' A
#
# COMPACT_ATOMS: atom_id res chain seq x y z
N MET A 1 -12.32 -8.36 14.56
CA MET A 1 -11.39 -8.13 13.42
C MET A 1 -10.07 -7.48 13.81
N LEU A 2 -10.05 -6.41 14.60
CA LEU A 2 -8.83 -5.63 14.88
C LEU A 2 -7.68 -6.40 15.55
N ARG A 3 -7.99 -7.50 16.25
CA ARG A 3 -6.99 -8.38 16.88
C ARG A 3 -6.13 -9.13 15.84
N VAL A 4 -6.72 -9.54 14.73
CA VAL A 4 -5.99 -10.25 13.66
C VAL A 4 -4.99 -9.31 13.01
N LEU A 5 -5.41 -8.08 12.68
CA LEU A 5 -4.54 -7.04 12.12
C LEU A 5 -3.34 -6.72 13.03
N ALA A 6 -3.56 -6.65 14.35
CA ALA A 6 -2.48 -6.43 15.30
C ALA A 6 -1.47 -7.58 15.30
N ILE A 7 -1.95 -8.83 15.27
CA ILE A 7 -1.09 -10.02 15.23
C ILE A 7 -0.30 -10.09 13.93
N GLU A 8 -0.91 -9.79 12.79
CA GLU A 8 -0.24 -9.75 11.48
C GLU A 8 0.84 -8.65 11.41
N ALA A 9 0.63 -7.53 12.12
CA ALA A 9 1.61 -6.46 12.25
C ALA A 9 2.71 -6.76 13.29
N GLY A 10 2.66 -7.91 13.98
CA GLY A 10 3.67 -8.34 14.97
C GLY A 10 3.40 -7.91 16.42
N TYR A 11 2.19 -7.42 16.73
CA TYR A 11 1.79 -6.97 18.07
C TYR A 11 0.88 -8.01 18.76
N ALA A 12 0.91 -8.09 20.10
CA ALA A 12 0.14 -9.09 20.84
C ALA A 12 -1.37 -8.73 20.94
N GLY A 13 -1.70 -7.46 20.71
CA GLY A 13 -3.10 -7.02 20.62
C GLY A 13 -3.30 -5.63 20.05
N TRP A 14 -4.57 -5.29 19.85
CA TRP A 14 -4.99 -4.02 19.27
C TRP A 14 -4.51 -2.79 20.06
N ASN A 15 -4.43 -2.88 21.39
CA ASN A 15 -4.01 -1.74 22.21
C ASN A 15 -2.54 -1.35 21.97
N GLU A 16 -1.66 -2.33 21.83
CA GLU A 16 -0.24 -2.10 21.55
C GLU A 16 -0.05 -1.60 20.11
N TYR A 17 -0.75 -2.21 19.16
CA TYR A 17 -0.70 -1.80 17.77
C TYR A 17 -1.23 -0.36 17.57
N ARG A 18 -2.31 0.00 18.27
CA ARG A 18 -2.86 1.36 18.23
C ARG A 18 -1.88 2.41 18.76
N ALA A 19 -1.14 2.11 19.82
CA ALA A 19 -0.12 3.00 20.36
C ALA A 19 1.01 3.21 19.34
N ALA A 20 1.49 2.12 18.72
CA ALA A 20 2.52 2.20 17.69
C ALA A 20 2.08 3.00 16.45
N ILE A 21 0.82 2.85 16.01
CA ILE A 21 0.26 3.66 14.92
C ILE A 21 0.19 5.14 15.30
N ALA A 22 -0.20 5.44 16.54
CA ALA A 22 -0.31 6.83 17.02
C ALA A 22 1.05 7.52 17.17
N GLU A 23 2.12 6.76 17.41
CA GLU A 23 3.49 7.25 17.50
C GLU A 23 4.21 7.30 16.14
N ALA A 24 3.69 6.61 15.12
CA ALA A 24 4.22 6.67 13.77
C ALA A 24 3.98 8.06 13.16
N GLN A 25 5.05 8.68 12.64
CA GLN A 25 4.95 9.97 11.98
C GLN A 25 4.04 9.85 10.74
N PRO A 26 3.15 10.83 10.48
CA PRO A 26 2.19 10.78 9.37
C PRO A 26 2.85 10.53 8.00
N GLU A 27 4.12 10.92 7.84
CA GLU A 27 4.90 10.72 6.61
C GLU A 27 5.29 9.26 6.37
N ALA A 28 5.41 8.45 7.44
CA ALA A 28 5.63 7.01 7.37
C ALA A 28 4.32 6.23 7.12
N LEU A 29 3.18 6.83 7.49
CA LEU A 29 1.85 6.35 7.18
C LEU A 29 1.37 6.99 5.88
N GLN A 30 2.11 6.82 4.78
CA GLN A 30 1.67 7.27 3.44
C GLN A 30 0.25 6.76 3.20
N PRO A 31 -0.78 7.62 3.26
CA PRO A 31 -2.12 7.17 3.03
C PRO A 31 -2.18 6.85 1.53
N PHE A 32 -2.54 5.62 1.21
CA PHE A 32 -2.91 5.20 -0.16
C PHE A 32 -3.89 6.17 -0.84
N ASP A 33 -4.54 7.04 -0.05
CA ASP A 33 -5.46 8.08 -0.47
C ASP A 33 -4.85 9.25 -1.25
N VAL A 34 -3.54 9.56 -1.13
CA VAL A 34 -2.96 10.70 -1.87
C VAL A 34 -2.90 10.45 -3.39
N LEU A 35 -2.87 9.18 -3.81
CA LEU A 35 -2.81 8.79 -5.23
C LEU A 35 -4.21 8.54 -5.83
N ARG A 36 -5.27 8.64 -5.03
CA ARG A 36 -6.63 8.19 -5.36
C ARG A 36 -7.51 9.27 -6.04
N ARG A 37 -6.93 10.39 -6.49
CA ARG A 37 -7.70 11.47 -7.14
C ARG A 37 -8.10 11.17 -8.60
N THR A 38 -7.59 10.10 -9.21
CA THR A 38 -8.06 9.59 -10.51
C THR A 38 -8.97 8.36 -10.31
N ALA A 39 -10.12 8.58 -9.67
CA ALA A 39 -11.13 7.57 -9.39
C ALA A 39 -11.87 7.11 -10.67
N GLY A 40 -11.24 6.23 -11.45
CA GLY A 40 -11.88 5.60 -12.60
C GLY A 40 -11.20 4.34 -13.13
N TYR A 41 -9.91 4.14 -12.85
CA TYR A 41 -9.17 2.99 -13.35
C TYR A 41 -8.94 1.95 -12.25
N PRO A 42 -9.14 0.64 -12.54
CA PRO A 42 -8.83 -0.41 -11.59
C PRO A 42 -7.33 -0.40 -11.27
N ASN A 43 -7.01 -0.43 -9.99
CA ASN A 43 -5.64 -0.60 -9.50
C ASN A 43 -5.14 -1.99 -9.95
N LEU A 44 -4.12 -2.01 -10.80
CA LEU A 44 -3.50 -3.25 -11.26
C LEU A 44 -2.49 -3.72 -10.22
N TRP A 45 -2.73 -4.90 -9.64
CA TRP A 45 -1.89 -5.49 -8.60
C TRP A 45 -0.98 -6.57 -9.17
N PHE A 46 0.26 -6.58 -8.68
CA PHE A 46 1.32 -7.49 -9.07
C PHE A 46 1.92 -8.18 -7.84
N SER A 47 2.44 -9.38 -8.04
CA SER A 47 2.99 -10.18 -6.95
C SER A 47 4.37 -9.69 -6.50
N SER A 48 5.03 -8.88 -7.33
CA SER A 48 6.32 -8.24 -7.03
C SER A 48 6.40 -6.83 -7.65
N LEU A 49 7.31 -6.00 -7.12
CA LEU A 49 7.62 -4.69 -7.72
C LEU A 49 8.16 -4.81 -9.14
N LYS A 50 8.98 -5.83 -9.40
CA LYS A 50 9.56 -6.07 -10.72
C LYS A 50 8.48 -6.29 -11.79
N GLU A 51 7.46 -7.09 -11.48
CA GLU A 51 6.33 -7.31 -12.40
C GLU A 51 5.57 -6.01 -12.70
N ALA A 52 5.41 -5.14 -11.70
CA ALA A 52 4.78 -3.84 -11.90
C ALA A 52 5.67 -2.89 -12.73
N GLU A 53 6.98 -2.90 -12.53
CA GLU A 53 7.92 -2.13 -13.34
C GLU A 53 7.92 -2.60 -14.81
N ASP A 54 7.98 -3.91 -15.04
CA ASP A 54 7.94 -4.51 -16.38
C ASP A 54 6.63 -4.15 -17.11
N TYR A 55 5.50 -4.14 -16.41
CA TYR A 55 4.22 -3.69 -16.97
C TYR A 55 4.23 -2.18 -17.29
N ALA A 56 4.73 -1.35 -16.36
CA ALA A 56 4.76 0.10 -16.52
C ALA A 56 5.65 0.56 -17.70
N VAL A 57 6.71 -0.20 -18.03
CA VAL A 57 7.53 0.05 -19.23
C VAL A 57 6.70 -0.03 -20.50
N VAL A 58 5.74 -0.96 -20.57
CA VAL A 58 4.93 -1.21 -21.78
C VAL A 58 3.68 -0.35 -21.81
N GLN A 59 3.00 -0.18 -20.67
CA GLN A 59 1.65 0.40 -20.60
C GLN A 59 1.62 1.78 -19.92
N GLY A 60 2.76 2.25 -19.40
CA GLY A 60 2.83 3.47 -18.59
C GLY A 60 2.27 3.28 -17.17
N GLY A 61 2.13 4.40 -16.46
CA GLY A 61 1.70 4.43 -15.06
C GLY A 61 2.85 4.40 -14.06
N HIS A 62 2.49 4.47 -12.78
CA HIS A 62 3.45 4.58 -11.69
C HIS A 62 3.39 3.35 -10.77
N PRO A 63 4.41 2.46 -10.80
CA PRO A 63 4.46 1.30 -9.93
C PRO A 63 4.84 1.71 -8.50
N ILE A 64 4.10 1.20 -7.53
CA ILE A 64 4.28 1.49 -6.10
C ILE A 64 4.32 0.18 -5.33
N ARG A 65 5.37 0.00 -4.54
CA ARG A 65 5.55 -1.18 -3.70
C ARG A 65 4.65 -1.12 -2.46
N VAL A 66 3.95 -2.22 -2.21
CA VAL A 66 3.05 -2.40 -1.08
C VAL A 66 3.38 -3.73 -0.40
N GLY A 67 4.22 -3.67 0.64
CA GLY A 67 4.76 -4.87 1.27
C GLY A 67 5.59 -5.70 0.27
N ARG A 68 5.15 -6.94 0.02
CA ARG A 68 5.76 -7.85 -0.97
C ARG A 68 5.20 -7.68 -2.39
N GLN A 69 4.05 -7.02 -2.51
CA GLN A 69 3.34 -6.81 -3.77
C GLN A 69 3.63 -5.41 -4.32
N ALA A 70 3.07 -5.11 -5.48
CA ALA A 70 3.07 -3.77 -6.03
C ALA A 70 1.76 -3.46 -6.75
N VAL A 71 1.46 -2.17 -6.89
CA VAL A 71 0.27 -1.65 -7.58
C VAL A 71 0.69 -0.60 -8.60
N ILE A 72 0.02 -0.52 -9.74
CA ILE A 72 0.19 0.56 -10.71
C ILE A 72 -1.04 1.46 -10.69
N PHE A 73 -0.80 2.76 -10.55
CA PHE A 73 -1.80 3.78 -10.85
C PHE A 73 -1.65 4.18 -12.32
N ALA A 74 -2.72 4.00 -13.10
CA ALA A 74 -2.75 4.48 -14.48
C ALA A 74 -2.56 6.01 -14.49
N ALA A 75 -1.64 6.48 -15.33
CA ALA A 75 -1.57 7.91 -15.62
C ALA A 75 -2.85 8.29 -16.36
N GLY A 76 -3.59 9.27 -15.83
CA GLY A 76 -4.76 9.85 -16.49
C GLY A 76 -4.37 10.75 -17.66
#